data_AF-A0A6A0H9D1-F1
#
_entry.id   AF-A0A6A0H9D1-F1
#
_cell.length_a   1.000
_cell.length_b   1.000
_cell.length_c   1.000
_cell.angle_alpha   90.00
_cell.angle_beta   90.00
_cell.angle_gamma   90.00
#
_symmetry.space_group_name_H-M   'P 1'
#
loop_
_entity.id
_entity.type
_entity.pdbx_description
1 polymer ?
#
loop_
_entity_poly.entity_id
_entity_poly.type
_entity_poly.pdbx_seq_one_letter_code
_entity_poly.pdbx_strand_id
1 'polypeptide(L)'
;MLLSTNNRAGFMVGRDAEAGGIAKNGAKMVTAVSCAKVPKLTVIIGGSYGAGNYGMCGRAYGPRFLFMWPNARISVMGGEQAAGVLAQITRDQRLREGKQVTTSYNCLLALTGLLALAGLLALAGLLALAGLLALAGLLALAGLLALAGLLDLAGLLDLAGLLALAGLLALAGLLAPGRPIGPGRTVSQSTFFGLVKASGSDRIFKLNLQFSAEEEAALKAPIIERFEHEGSPYYSSARLWDDGVIDPADTRPVLGMALCAALNAPLPPTRYGVFRM
;
A
#
# COMPACT_ATOMS: atom_id res chain seq x y z
N MET A 1 -7.98 41.18 -26.37
CA MET A 1 -7.75 39.75 -26.65
C MET A 1 -6.98 39.15 -25.50
N LEU A 2 -7.28 37.91 -25.11
CA LEU A 2 -6.51 37.17 -24.10
C LEU A 2 -5.95 35.90 -24.75
N LEU A 3 -4.64 35.72 -24.69
CA LEU A 3 -3.93 34.53 -25.15
C LEU A 3 -3.38 33.77 -23.93
N SER A 4 -3.78 32.52 -23.77
CA SER A 4 -3.30 31.65 -22.69
C SER A 4 -2.41 30.54 -23.24
N THR A 5 -1.15 30.52 -22.83
CA THR A 5 -0.19 29.44 -23.10
C THR A 5 -0.11 28.51 -21.90
N ASN A 6 -0.57 27.27 -22.05
CA ASN A 6 -0.62 26.29 -20.97
C ASN A 6 0.63 25.40 -20.95
N ASN A 7 1.45 25.60 -19.92
CA ASN A 7 2.54 24.71 -19.54
C ASN A 7 2.77 24.75 -18.03
N ARG A 8 1.84 24.22 -17.24
CA ARG A 8 1.95 24.19 -15.77
C ARG A 8 1.47 22.89 -15.16
N ALA A 9 2.23 22.44 -14.16
CA ALA A 9 1.89 21.34 -13.26
C ALA A 9 0.74 21.67 -12.29
N GLY A 10 0.55 22.94 -11.92
CA GLY A 10 -0.46 23.37 -10.95
C GLY A 10 -0.08 24.67 -10.22
N PHE A 11 -0.65 24.86 -9.03
CA PHE A 11 -0.29 25.93 -8.09
C PHE A 11 0.83 25.49 -7.13
N MET A 12 1.54 26.46 -6.55
CA MET A 12 2.56 26.20 -5.53
C MET A 12 1.92 25.58 -4.29
N VAL A 13 2.48 24.49 -3.77
CA VAL A 13 2.00 23.83 -2.55
C VAL A 13 2.93 24.10 -1.37
N GLY A 14 2.36 24.24 -0.17
CA GLY A 14 3.12 24.44 1.06
C GLY A 14 2.35 25.28 2.08
N ARG A 15 2.69 25.13 3.37
CA ARG A 15 2.02 25.86 4.46
C ARG A 15 2.06 27.37 4.24
N ASP A 16 3.20 27.89 3.79
CA ASP A 16 3.38 29.32 3.56
C ASP A 16 2.59 29.81 2.34
N ALA A 17 2.46 28.99 1.29
CA ALA A 17 1.64 29.31 0.13
C ALA A 17 0.14 29.37 0.50
N GLU A 18 -0.32 28.42 1.31
CA GLU A 18 -1.69 28.40 1.83
C GLU A 18 -1.96 29.59 2.77
N ALA A 19 -1.06 29.85 3.72
CA ALA A 19 -1.15 30.99 4.63
C ALA A 19 -1.08 32.34 3.89
N GLY A 20 -0.27 32.41 2.84
CA GLY A 20 -0.19 33.54 1.91
C GLY A 20 -1.43 33.74 1.04
N GLY A 21 -2.43 32.85 1.15
CA GLY A 21 -3.70 32.97 0.46
C GLY A 21 -3.65 32.59 -1.01
N ILE A 22 -2.82 31.62 -1.40
CA ILE A 22 -2.76 31.15 -2.78
C ILE A 22 -4.14 30.74 -3.33
N ALA A 23 -5.00 30.15 -2.49
CA ALA A 23 -6.37 29.81 -2.85
C ALA A 23 -7.21 31.05 -3.22
N LYS A 24 -7.17 32.12 -2.41
CA LYS A 24 -7.92 33.36 -2.73
C LYS A 24 -7.33 34.08 -3.95
N ASN A 25 -6.01 34.04 -4.13
CA ASN A 25 -5.34 34.66 -5.27
C ASN A 25 -5.64 33.89 -6.57
N GLY A 26 -5.64 32.55 -6.52
CA GLY A 26 -6.10 31.70 -7.62
C GLY A 26 -7.57 31.93 -7.96
N ALA A 27 -8.44 32.07 -6.95
CA ALA A 27 -9.86 32.37 -7.15
C ALA A 27 -10.08 33.73 -7.85
N LYS A 28 -9.28 34.76 -7.53
CA LYS A 28 -9.32 36.04 -8.25
C LYS A 28 -9.00 35.86 -9.74
N MET A 29 -7.95 35.08 -10.06
CA MET A 29 -7.58 34.78 -11.45
C MET A 29 -8.71 34.06 -12.19
N VAL A 30 -9.29 33.02 -11.57
CA VAL A 30 -10.41 32.26 -12.15
C VAL A 30 -11.64 33.15 -12.39
N THR A 31 -11.95 34.05 -11.45
CA THR A 31 -13.05 35.03 -11.59
C THR A 31 -12.79 36.00 -12.74
N ALA A 32 -11.54 36.42 -12.92
CA ALA A 32 -11.19 37.29 -14.04
C ALA A 32 -11.38 36.57 -15.39
N VAL A 33 -10.92 35.32 -15.50
CA VAL A 33 -11.00 34.51 -16.73
C VAL A 33 -12.44 34.12 -17.09
N SER A 34 -13.27 33.80 -16.10
CA SER A 34 -14.68 33.44 -16.32
C SER A 34 -15.51 34.64 -16.77
N CYS A 35 -15.29 35.81 -16.17
CA CYS A 35 -16.06 37.01 -16.47
C CYS A 35 -15.59 37.74 -17.74
N ALA A 36 -14.31 37.61 -18.13
CA ALA A 36 -13.76 38.27 -19.31
C ALA A 36 -14.57 37.97 -20.58
N LYS A 37 -15.09 39.04 -21.20
CA LYS A 37 -15.91 39.00 -22.43
C LYS A 37 -15.12 39.24 -23.71
N VAL A 38 -13.86 39.64 -23.59
CA VAL A 38 -12.94 39.72 -24.73
C VAL A 38 -12.72 38.34 -25.36
N PRO A 39 -12.35 38.23 -26.65
CA PRO A 39 -12.01 36.96 -27.25
C PRO A 39 -10.82 36.32 -26.52
N LYS A 40 -11.02 35.08 -26.08
CA LYS A 40 -10.04 34.25 -25.36
C LYS A 40 -9.60 33.13 -26.29
N LEU A 41 -8.29 33.03 -26.56
CA LEU A 41 -7.68 31.92 -27.29
C LEU A 41 -6.74 31.18 -26.35
N THR A 42 -6.77 29.85 -26.39
CA THR A 42 -5.95 28.99 -25.53
C THR A 42 -5.11 28.06 -26.37
N VAL A 43 -3.82 27.94 -26.07
CA VAL A 43 -2.93 26.95 -26.69
C VAL A 43 -2.24 26.18 -25.58
N ILE A 44 -2.40 24.86 -25.57
CA ILE A 44 -1.70 23.97 -24.66
C ILE A 44 -0.39 23.55 -25.32
N ILE A 45 0.72 24.09 -24.83
CA ILE A 45 2.07 23.87 -25.38
C ILE A 45 2.85 22.79 -24.60
N GLY A 46 2.36 22.41 -23.42
CA GLY A 46 2.98 21.42 -22.54
C GLY A 46 1.95 20.78 -21.61
N GLY A 47 2.19 20.83 -20.30
CA GLY A 47 1.25 20.29 -19.32
C GLY A 47 0.07 21.22 -19.02
N SER A 48 -1.15 20.68 -19.03
CA SER A 48 -2.35 21.33 -18.52
C SER A 48 -3.00 20.46 -17.45
N TYR A 49 -2.67 20.76 -16.19
CA TYR A 49 -3.04 19.91 -15.06
C TYR A 49 -3.87 20.65 -14.01
N GLY A 50 -4.91 19.97 -13.51
CA GLY A 50 -5.70 20.37 -12.34
C GLY A 50 -6.18 21.82 -12.36
N ALA A 51 -6.00 22.52 -11.24
CA ALA A 51 -6.43 23.91 -11.10
C ALA A 51 -5.67 24.90 -12.02
N GLY A 52 -4.48 24.53 -12.52
CA GLY A 52 -3.74 25.33 -13.48
C GLY A 52 -4.52 25.51 -14.79
N ASN A 53 -5.17 24.45 -15.26
CA ASN A 53 -6.06 24.48 -16.43
C ASN A 53 -7.20 25.50 -16.26
N TYR A 54 -7.74 25.61 -15.04
CA TYR A 54 -8.82 26.55 -14.75
C TYR A 54 -8.36 28.00 -14.78
N GLY A 55 -7.23 28.29 -14.14
CA GLY A 55 -6.65 29.63 -14.12
C GLY A 55 -6.23 30.12 -15.51
N MET A 56 -5.89 29.22 -16.42
CA MET A 56 -5.36 29.54 -17.75
C MET A 56 -6.36 29.29 -18.89
N CYS A 57 -7.65 29.54 -18.62
CA CYS A 57 -8.72 29.48 -19.62
C CYS A 57 -8.82 28.14 -20.37
N GLY A 58 -8.89 27.03 -19.64
CA GLY A 58 -9.23 25.72 -20.19
C GLY A 58 -10.65 25.67 -20.79
N ARG A 59 -11.03 24.50 -21.33
CA ARG A 59 -12.27 24.32 -22.11
C ARG A 59 -13.54 24.84 -21.42
N ALA A 60 -13.67 24.64 -20.11
CA ALA A 60 -14.82 25.07 -19.32
C ALA A 60 -15.05 26.60 -19.27
N TYR A 61 -14.04 27.41 -19.61
CA TYR A 61 -14.11 28.88 -19.53
C TYR A 61 -14.53 29.55 -20.84
N GLY A 62 -14.94 28.75 -21.82
CA GLY A 62 -15.42 29.19 -23.13
C GLY A 62 -14.41 30.04 -23.90
N PRO A 63 -13.16 29.57 -24.12
CA PRO A 63 -12.31 30.15 -25.14
C PRO A 63 -13.01 30.03 -26.52
N ARG A 64 -12.74 30.98 -27.42
CA ARG A 64 -13.27 30.93 -28.80
C ARG A 64 -12.67 29.77 -29.56
N PHE A 65 -11.37 29.54 -29.35
CA PHE A 65 -10.65 28.37 -29.84
C PHE A 65 -9.66 27.91 -28.77
N LEU A 66 -9.53 26.61 -28.61
CA LEU A 66 -8.55 25.94 -27.77
C LEU A 66 -7.77 24.93 -28.62
N PHE A 67 -6.47 25.09 -28.75
CA PHE A 67 -5.61 24.16 -29.51
C PHE A 67 -4.60 23.46 -28.60
N MET A 68 -4.11 22.30 -29.04
CA MET A 68 -3.04 21.57 -28.37
C MET A 68 -1.84 21.35 -29.29
N TRP A 69 -0.63 21.36 -28.73
CA TRP A 69 0.56 20.84 -29.41
C TRP A 69 0.65 19.32 -29.29
N PRO A 70 1.37 18.62 -30.19
CA PRO A 70 1.48 17.16 -30.17
C PRO A 70 2.24 16.61 -28.94
N ASN A 71 3.07 17.44 -28.31
CA ASN A 71 3.80 17.10 -27.08
C ASN A 71 3.01 17.44 -25.80
N ALA A 72 1.84 18.07 -25.91
CA ALA A 72 1.06 18.50 -24.76
C ALA A 72 0.47 17.30 -23.99
N ARG A 73 0.09 17.53 -22.73
CA ARG A 73 -0.61 16.56 -21.89
C ARG A 73 -1.70 17.26 -21.10
N ILE A 74 -2.87 16.63 -20.99
CA ILE A 74 -4.01 17.16 -20.23
C ILE A 74 -4.60 16.10 -19.31
N SER A 75 -4.67 16.38 -18.01
CA SER A 75 -5.29 15.47 -17.05
C SER A 75 -5.59 16.20 -15.73
N VAL A 76 -6.26 15.53 -14.80
CA VAL A 76 -6.56 16.10 -13.48
C VAL A 76 -5.28 16.42 -12.66
N MET A 77 -4.23 15.62 -12.83
CA MET A 77 -2.90 15.78 -12.24
C MET A 77 -1.88 14.96 -13.03
N GLY A 78 -0.58 15.17 -12.83
CA GLY A 78 0.45 14.35 -13.50
C GLY A 78 0.35 12.87 -13.12
N GLY A 79 0.61 11.96 -14.06
CA GLY A 79 0.50 10.50 -13.84
C GLY A 79 1.36 10.01 -12.66
N GLU A 80 2.62 10.46 -12.60
CA GLU A 80 3.52 10.17 -11.48
C GLU A 80 3.00 10.69 -10.12
N GLN A 81 2.35 11.86 -10.13
CA GLN A 81 1.78 12.44 -8.92
C GLN A 81 0.58 11.62 -8.43
N ALA A 82 -0.32 11.24 -9.34
CA ALA A 82 -1.47 10.39 -9.03
C ALA A 82 -1.02 9.02 -8.49
N ALA A 83 -0.05 8.41 -9.16
CA ALA A 83 0.50 7.13 -8.78
C ALA A 83 1.21 7.19 -7.42
N GLY A 84 1.95 8.26 -7.14
CA GLY A 84 2.57 8.52 -5.84
C GLY A 84 1.56 8.65 -4.71
N VAL A 85 0.49 9.42 -4.91
CA VAL A 85 -0.57 9.60 -3.90
C VAL A 85 -1.30 8.29 -3.63
N LEU A 86 -1.67 7.54 -4.67
CA LEU A 86 -2.34 6.24 -4.50
C LEU A 86 -1.44 5.23 -3.80
N ALA A 87 -0.15 5.16 -4.17
CA ALA A 87 0.82 4.31 -3.48
C ALA A 87 0.97 4.69 -1.99
N GLN A 88 0.99 5.98 -1.67
CA GLN A 88 1.06 6.44 -0.28
C GLN A 88 -0.21 6.06 0.50
N ILE A 89 -1.40 6.26 -0.08
CA ILE A 89 -2.67 5.88 0.56
C ILE A 89 -2.72 4.38 0.81
N THR A 90 -2.35 3.56 -0.18
CA THR A 90 -2.31 2.09 -0.02
C THR A 90 -1.32 1.67 1.05
N ARG A 91 -0.14 2.30 1.10
CA ARG A 91 0.84 2.05 2.18
C ARG A 91 0.25 2.38 3.55
N ASP A 92 -0.37 3.55 3.69
CA ASP A 92 -0.98 3.99 4.95
C ASP A 92 -2.17 3.12 5.38
N GLN A 93 -2.97 2.62 4.43
CA GLN A 93 -4.05 1.67 4.67
C GLN A 93 -3.50 0.33 5.17
N ARG A 94 -2.51 -0.25 4.49
CA ARG A 94 -1.85 -1.49 4.94
C ARG A 94 -1.24 -1.33 6.33
N LEU A 95 -0.63 -0.18 6.64
CA LEU A 95 -0.13 0.12 7.98
C LEU A 95 -1.22 0.22 9.04
N ARG A 96 -2.44 0.67 8.68
CA ARG A 96 -3.60 0.71 9.59
C ARG A 96 -4.21 -0.68 9.78
N GLU A 97 -4.33 -1.46 8.71
CA GLU A 97 -4.83 -2.84 8.74
C GLU A 97 -3.86 -3.77 9.48
N GLY A 98 -2.54 -3.61 9.27
CA GLY A 98 -1.51 -4.33 10.03
C GLY A 98 -1.48 -4.00 11.52
N LYS A 99 -1.99 -2.83 11.92
CA LYS A 99 -2.27 -2.48 13.33
C LYS A 99 -3.55 -3.13 13.87
N GLN A 100 -4.48 -3.58 13.01
CA GLN A 100 -5.70 -4.27 13.43
C GLN A 100 -5.51 -5.78 13.59
N VAL A 101 -4.53 -6.40 12.91
CA VAL A 101 -4.27 -7.86 13.04
C VAL A 101 -3.46 -8.22 14.30
N THR A 102 -3.13 -7.23 15.15
CA THR A 102 -2.32 -7.43 16.37
C THR A 102 -3.05 -7.03 17.65
N THR A 103 -4.26 -7.55 17.86
CA THR A 103 -4.69 -7.77 19.25
C THR A 103 -5.18 -9.20 19.40
N SER A 104 -4.21 -10.07 19.70
CA SER A 104 -4.38 -11.34 20.39
C SER A 104 -5.02 -12.51 19.62
N TYR A 105 -4.60 -13.72 19.99
CA TYR A 105 -5.26 -15.03 19.82
C TYR A 105 -4.80 -15.96 18.68
N ASN A 106 -4.64 -15.56 17.41
CA ASN A 106 -4.46 -16.60 16.36
C ASN A 106 -3.11 -17.32 16.32
N CYS A 107 -2.00 -16.69 16.72
CA CYS A 107 -0.68 -17.36 16.75
C CYS A 107 -0.53 -18.29 17.97
N LEU A 108 -1.15 -17.94 19.11
CA LEU A 108 -1.17 -18.80 20.30
C LEU A 108 -2.05 -20.04 20.08
N LEU A 109 -3.19 -19.90 19.41
CA LEU A 109 -4.08 -21.01 19.06
C LEU A 109 -3.40 -22.04 18.14
N ALA A 110 -2.60 -21.60 17.17
CA ALA A 110 -1.86 -22.50 16.27
C ALA A 110 -0.81 -23.33 17.03
N LEU A 111 -0.11 -22.72 17.98
CA LEU A 111 0.89 -23.41 18.82
C LEU A 111 0.26 -24.38 19.82
N THR A 112 -0.90 -24.05 20.42
CA THR A 112 -1.64 -24.98 21.29
C THR A 112 -2.24 -26.15 20.52
N GLY A 113 -2.69 -25.92 19.27
CA GLY A 113 -3.24 -26.96 18.41
C GLY A 113 -2.19 -28.01 18.00
N LEU A 114 -0.95 -27.58 17.72
CA LEU A 114 0.14 -28.49 17.38
C LEU A 114 0.58 -29.36 18.57
N LEU A 115 0.64 -28.79 19.78
CA LEU A 115 0.97 -29.55 21.00
C LEU A 115 -0.10 -30.59 21.35
N ALA A 116 -1.39 -30.28 21.15
CA ALA A 116 -2.48 -31.20 21.40
C ALA A 116 -2.43 -32.43 20.47
N LEU A 117 -2.05 -32.23 19.21
CA LEU A 117 -1.94 -33.32 18.23
C LEU A 117 -0.77 -34.26 18.54
N ALA A 118 0.36 -33.71 19.00
CA ALA A 118 1.50 -34.49 19.47
C ALA A 118 1.17 -35.31 20.74
N GLY A 119 0.39 -34.74 21.66
CA GLY A 119 -0.08 -35.43 22.86
C GLY A 119 -1.00 -36.62 22.55
N LEU A 120 -1.88 -36.50 21.54
CA LEU A 120 -2.78 -37.58 21.13
C LEU A 120 -2.02 -38.76 20.50
N LEU A 121 -1.00 -38.48 19.70
CA LEU A 121 -0.11 -39.49 19.08
C LEU A 121 0.71 -40.24 20.13
N ALA A 122 1.18 -39.56 21.18
CA ALA A 122 1.89 -40.20 22.29
C ALA A 122 0.99 -41.16 23.08
N LEU A 123 -0.29 -40.80 23.29
CA LEU A 123 -1.24 -41.65 24.01
C LEU A 123 -1.62 -42.91 23.21
N ALA A 124 -1.76 -42.79 21.88
CA ALA A 124 -1.96 -43.93 20.97
C ALA A 124 -0.75 -44.88 20.95
N GLY A 125 0.47 -44.34 20.98
CA GLY A 125 1.69 -45.14 21.09
C GLY A 125 1.78 -45.93 22.40
N LEU A 126 1.35 -45.35 23.52
CA LEU A 126 1.33 -46.02 24.83
C LEU A 126 0.32 -47.19 24.88
N LEU A 127 -0.85 -47.01 24.26
CA LEU A 127 -1.89 -48.04 24.13
C LEU A 127 -1.44 -49.22 23.25
N ALA A 128 -0.70 -48.95 22.18
CA ALA A 128 -0.11 -49.99 21.34
C ALA A 128 0.96 -50.82 22.09
N LEU A 129 1.75 -50.18 22.96
CA LEU A 129 2.78 -50.84 23.77
C LEU A 129 2.17 -51.73 24.86
N ALA A 130 1.07 -51.30 25.48
CA ALA A 130 0.30 -52.11 26.43
C ALA A 130 -0.37 -53.33 25.76
N GLY A 131 -0.85 -53.17 24.52
CA GLY A 131 -1.39 -54.29 23.72
C GLY A 131 -0.33 -55.35 23.37
N LEU A 132 0.91 -54.92 23.12
CA LEU A 132 2.03 -55.84 22.84
C LEU A 132 2.46 -56.64 24.09
N LEU A 133 2.44 -56.01 25.27
CA LEU A 133 2.75 -56.67 26.55
C LEU A 133 1.68 -57.69 26.97
N ALA A 134 0.40 -57.45 26.62
CA ALA A 134 -0.67 -58.43 26.83
C ALA A 134 -0.52 -59.67 25.93
N LEU A 135 0.01 -59.51 24.71
CA LEU A 135 0.30 -60.63 23.81
C LEU A 135 1.52 -61.45 24.27
N ALA A 136 2.55 -60.79 24.79
CA ALA A 136 3.74 -61.43 25.36
C ALA A 136 3.44 -62.21 26.66
N GLY A 137 2.51 -61.72 27.49
CA GLY A 137 2.04 -62.42 28.69
C GLY A 137 1.30 -63.73 28.38
N LEU A 138 0.60 -63.81 27.23
CA LEU A 138 -0.07 -65.04 26.79
C LEU A 138 0.91 -66.08 26.24
N LEU A 139 2.03 -65.64 25.63
CA LEU A 139 3.09 -66.50 25.10
C LEU A 139 4.04 -67.04 26.19
N ALA A 140 4.11 -66.38 27.35
CA ALA A 140 4.92 -66.84 28.48
C ALA A 140 4.36 -68.09 29.19
N LEU A 141 3.07 -68.40 29.03
CA LEU A 141 2.50 -69.65 29.56
C LEU A 141 2.73 -70.88 28.66
N ALA A 142 3.16 -70.67 27.41
CA ALA A 142 3.43 -71.73 26.44
C ALA A 142 4.92 -72.01 26.20
N GLY A 143 5.82 -71.17 26.71
CA GLY A 143 7.25 -71.14 26.32
C GLY A 143 8.25 -71.73 27.30
N LEU A 144 7.84 -72.43 28.36
CA LEU A 144 8.77 -73.03 29.34
C LEU A 144 9.35 -74.40 28.89
N LEU A 145 9.52 -74.63 27.58
CA LEU A 145 9.98 -75.90 27.02
C LEU A 145 10.93 -75.78 25.81
N ALA A 146 11.74 -74.73 25.74
CA ALA A 146 12.89 -74.74 24.82
C ALA A 146 14.04 -73.88 25.36
N LEU A 147 14.91 -74.55 26.11
CA LEU A 147 16.24 -74.08 26.48
C LEU A 147 17.14 -74.07 25.24
N ALA A 148 18.08 -73.12 25.21
CA ALA A 148 19.32 -73.12 24.43
C ALA A 148 19.22 -72.91 22.91
N GLY A 149 19.63 -71.72 22.49
CA GLY A 149 20.06 -71.44 21.12
C GLY A 149 19.38 -70.21 20.56
N LEU A 150 20.04 -69.06 20.66
CA LEU A 150 20.31 -68.09 19.58
C LEU A 150 20.54 -66.67 20.15
N LEU A 151 21.54 -66.54 21.01
CA LEU A 151 22.27 -65.28 21.12
C LEU A 151 23.19 -65.20 19.89
N ASP A 152 22.80 -64.39 18.90
CA ASP A 152 23.69 -63.59 18.04
C ASP A 152 23.00 -63.19 16.72
N LEU A 153 22.30 -62.05 16.74
CA LEU A 153 22.34 -60.98 15.70
C LEU A 153 21.22 -59.96 16.00
N ALA A 154 21.60 -58.79 16.54
CA ALA A 154 20.95 -57.48 16.41
C ALA A 154 21.11 -56.65 17.70
N GLY A 155 22.34 -56.28 18.02
CA GLY A 155 22.55 -54.96 18.60
C GLY A 155 22.33 -53.92 17.50
N LEU A 156 21.24 -53.15 17.54
CA LEU A 156 21.16 -51.81 16.94
C LEU A 156 19.85 -51.06 17.27
N LEU A 157 19.51 -50.91 18.56
CA LEU A 157 18.65 -49.80 18.98
C LEU A 157 19.28 -49.14 20.20
N ASP A 158 20.10 -48.15 19.85
CA ASP A 158 20.95 -47.32 20.68
C ASP A 158 20.30 -46.81 21.98
N LEU A 159 21.09 -46.98 23.04
CA LEU A 159 21.00 -46.29 24.33
C LEU A 159 21.00 -44.73 24.21
N ALA A 160 21.23 -44.19 23.01
CA ALA A 160 21.18 -42.76 22.71
C ALA A 160 19.75 -42.17 22.68
N GLY A 161 18.72 -42.99 22.45
CA GLY A 161 17.32 -42.53 22.40
C GLY A 161 16.73 -42.16 23.77
N LEU A 162 17.16 -42.84 24.84
CA LEU A 162 16.62 -42.60 26.19
C LEU A 162 17.21 -41.34 26.85
N LEU A 163 18.45 -40.98 26.53
CA LEU A 163 19.09 -39.78 27.08
C LEU A 163 18.58 -38.46 26.45
N ALA A 164 18.06 -38.51 25.22
CA ALA A 164 17.45 -37.36 24.55
C ALA A 164 16.08 -36.99 25.16
N LEU A 165 15.33 -37.98 25.67
CA LEU A 165 14.03 -37.75 26.33
C LEU A 165 14.19 -37.06 27.70
N ALA A 166 15.28 -37.35 28.42
CA ALA A 166 15.60 -36.71 29.70
C ALA A 166 16.02 -35.23 29.53
N GLY A 167 16.69 -34.88 28.42
CA GLY A 167 17.05 -33.50 28.10
C GLY A 167 15.86 -32.61 27.74
N LEU A 168 14.86 -33.15 27.05
CA LEU A 168 13.65 -32.40 26.69
C LEU A 168 12.73 -32.15 27.91
N LEU A 169 12.69 -33.09 28.87
CA LEU A 169 11.98 -32.89 30.14
C LEU A 169 12.68 -31.88 31.07
N ALA A 170 14.01 -31.73 30.98
CA ALA A 170 14.75 -30.74 31.76
C ALA A 170 14.48 -29.29 31.29
N LEU A 171 14.18 -29.08 30.00
CA LEU A 171 13.78 -27.77 29.47
C LEU A 171 12.33 -27.41 29.82
N ALA A 172 11.45 -28.42 29.96
CA ALA A 172 10.10 -28.25 30.51
C ALA A 172 10.13 -27.93 32.02
N GLY A 173 11.15 -28.40 32.76
CA GLY A 173 11.35 -28.12 34.19
C GLY A 173 11.79 -26.68 34.52
N LEU A 174 12.24 -25.89 33.53
CA LEU A 174 12.47 -24.44 33.69
C LEU A 174 11.15 -23.64 33.66
N LEU A 175 10.03 -24.32 33.37
CA LEU A 175 8.67 -23.78 33.35
C LEU A 175 7.79 -24.37 34.47
N ALA A 176 8.36 -24.68 35.63
CA ALA A 176 7.57 -25.01 36.82
C ALA A 176 7.18 -23.71 37.57
N PRO A 177 5.89 -23.51 37.91
CA PRO A 177 5.50 -22.39 38.75
C PRO A 177 6.05 -22.61 40.16
N GLY A 178 6.87 -21.68 40.66
CA GLY A 178 7.20 -21.59 42.08
C GLY A 178 8.63 -21.97 42.52
N ARG A 179 9.68 -21.51 41.83
CA ARG A 179 10.99 -21.41 42.50
C ARG A 179 11.04 -20.15 43.39
N PRO A 180 11.24 -20.28 44.71
CA PRO A 180 11.46 -19.13 45.59
C PRO A 180 12.87 -18.56 45.36
N ILE A 181 12.94 -17.27 45.05
CA ILE A 181 14.18 -16.50 45.08
C ILE A 181 14.16 -15.72 46.41
N GLY A 182 14.74 -16.31 47.46
CA GLY A 182 14.79 -15.70 48.78
C GLY A 182 13.46 -15.72 49.56
N PRO A 183 13.48 -15.31 50.84
CA PRO A 183 12.31 -15.41 51.70
C PRO A 183 11.24 -14.40 51.26
N GLY A 184 10.15 -14.91 50.68
CA GLY A 184 8.87 -14.19 50.63
C GLY A 184 8.44 -13.52 49.31
N ARG A 185 9.03 -13.84 48.14
CA ARG A 185 8.48 -13.34 46.85
C ARG A 185 8.34 -14.44 45.79
N THR A 186 7.11 -14.65 45.33
CA THR A 186 6.76 -15.49 44.17
C THR A 186 6.57 -14.61 42.94
N VAL A 187 7.03 -15.08 41.77
CA VAL A 187 6.84 -14.36 40.50
C VAL A 187 5.42 -14.63 40.01
N SER A 188 4.55 -13.63 40.10
CA SER A 188 3.24 -13.64 39.44
C SER A 188 3.43 -13.64 37.91
N GLN A 189 2.60 -14.40 37.19
CA GLN A 189 2.55 -14.46 35.72
C GLN A 189 2.48 -13.07 35.05
N SER A 190 1.98 -12.05 35.77
CA SER A 190 1.92 -10.66 35.29
C SER A 190 3.30 -10.02 35.04
N THR A 191 4.34 -10.42 35.79
CA THR A 191 5.66 -9.79 35.72
C THR A 191 6.47 -10.29 34.53
N PHE A 192 6.28 -11.54 34.10
CA PHE A 192 6.90 -12.09 32.90
C PHE A 192 6.31 -11.50 31.61
N PHE A 193 4.99 -11.25 31.62
CA PHE A 193 4.30 -10.55 30.53
C PHE A 193 4.81 -9.10 30.36
N GLY A 194 5.20 -8.45 31.46
CA GLY A 194 5.82 -7.12 31.44
C GLY A 194 7.21 -7.09 30.80
N LEU A 195 8.02 -8.14 31.00
CA LEU A 195 9.39 -8.20 30.44
C LEU A 195 9.42 -8.53 28.94
N VAL A 196 8.49 -9.36 28.45
CA VAL A 196 8.35 -9.61 27.01
C VAL A 196 7.84 -8.36 26.27
N LYS A 197 6.98 -7.56 26.91
CA LYS A 197 6.52 -6.28 26.35
C LYS A 197 7.63 -5.21 26.30
N ALA A 198 8.67 -5.35 27.12
CA ALA A 198 9.82 -4.44 27.15
C ALA A 198 10.91 -4.78 26.11
N SER A 199 10.88 -5.98 25.52
CA SER A 199 11.86 -6.41 24.52
C SER A 199 11.41 -6.05 23.10
N GLY A 200 11.51 -4.77 22.73
CA GLY A 200 11.78 -4.34 21.36
C GLY A 200 10.85 -4.80 20.22
N SER A 201 9.64 -5.29 20.52
CA SER A 201 8.74 -5.90 19.54
C SER A 201 8.23 -4.91 18.48
N ASP A 202 8.33 -3.60 18.74
CA ASP A 202 7.98 -2.53 17.79
C ASP A 202 8.92 -2.46 16.58
N ARG A 203 10.18 -2.93 16.71
CA ARG A 203 11.15 -2.92 15.61
C ARG A 203 11.04 -4.13 14.70
N ILE A 204 10.66 -5.29 15.24
CA ILE A 204 10.47 -6.52 14.47
C ILE A 204 9.12 -6.51 13.74
N PHE A 205 8.06 -5.96 14.34
CA PHE A 205 6.76 -5.80 13.67
C PHE A 205 6.77 -4.79 12.52
N LYS A 206 7.64 -3.77 12.56
CA LYS A 206 7.84 -2.83 11.44
C LYS A 206 8.54 -3.46 10.24
N LEU A 207 9.21 -4.60 10.39
CA LEU A 207 9.98 -5.23 9.31
C LEU A 207 9.10 -6.06 8.36
N ASN A 208 7.96 -6.57 8.83
CA ASN A 208 7.09 -7.48 8.05
C ASN A 208 5.91 -6.78 7.34
N LEU A 209 5.87 -5.45 7.39
CA LEU A 209 4.90 -4.60 6.70
C LEU A 209 5.57 -3.67 5.68
N GLN A 210 6.71 -4.08 5.14
CA GLN A 210 7.41 -3.30 4.14
C GLN A 210 6.74 -3.53 2.77
N PHE A 211 5.97 -2.53 2.35
CA PHE A 211 5.55 -2.38 0.96
C PHE A 211 6.81 -2.38 0.09
N SER A 212 7.07 -3.51 -0.59
CA SER A 212 8.31 -3.66 -1.34
C SER A 212 8.36 -2.66 -2.49
N ALA A 213 9.55 -2.24 -2.90
CA ALA A 213 9.71 -1.32 -4.03
C ALA A 213 9.10 -1.88 -5.32
N GLU A 214 9.10 -3.20 -5.48
CA GLU A 214 8.49 -3.91 -6.61
C GLU A 214 6.96 -3.86 -6.55
N GLU A 215 6.35 -4.09 -5.38
CA GLU A 215 4.90 -3.96 -5.20
C GLU A 215 4.43 -2.51 -5.45
N GLU A 216 5.23 -1.54 -5.00
CA GLU A 216 4.95 -0.13 -5.25
C GLU A 216 5.03 0.22 -6.74
N ALA A 217 6.05 -0.27 -7.45
CA ALA A 217 6.17 -0.08 -8.89
C ALA A 217 5.03 -0.75 -9.65
N ALA A 218 4.66 -1.97 -9.27
CA ALA A 218 3.55 -2.72 -9.87
C ALA A 218 2.20 -2.03 -9.67
N LEU A 219 2.00 -1.35 -8.54
CA LEU A 219 0.80 -0.54 -8.30
C LEU A 219 0.80 0.74 -9.15
N LYS A 220 1.96 1.42 -9.28
CA LYS A 220 2.09 2.70 -9.99
C LYS A 220 2.01 2.56 -11.50
N ALA A 221 2.61 1.52 -12.07
CA ALA A 221 2.73 1.31 -13.51
C ALA A 221 1.39 1.45 -14.28
N PRO A 222 0.31 0.73 -13.93
CA PRO A 222 -0.96 0.84 -14.65
C PRO A 222 -1.61 2.22 -14.51
N ILE A 223 -1.35 2.94 -13.41
CA ILE A 223 -1.87 4.30 -13.20
C ILE A 223 -1.14 5.26 -14.13
N ILE A 224 0.19 5.20 -14.18
CA ILE A 224 1.00 6.07 -15.04
C ILE A 224 0.62 5.84 -16.51
N GLU A 225 0.53 4.58 -16.93
CA GLU A 225 0.13 4.22 -18.30
C GLU A 225 -1.25 4.77 -18.66
N ARG A 226 -2.23 4.61 -17.76
CA ARG A 226 -3.58 5.16 -17.96
C ARG A 226 -3.53 6.67 -18.14
N PHE A 227 -2.77 7.38 -17.31
CA PHE A 227 -2.66 8.84 -17.40
C PHE A 227 -1.91 9.29 -18.67
N GLU A 228 -0.91 8.56 -19.14
CA GLU A 228 -0.24 8.85 -20.41
C GLU A 228 -1.18 8.63 -21.61
N HIS A 229 -1.96 7.55 -21.60
CA HIS A 229 -2.92 7.25 -22.65
C HIS A 229 -4.05 8.30 -22.69
N GLU A 230 -4.75 8.48 -21.56
CA GLU A 230 -5.88 9.42 -21.43
C GLU A 230 -5.44 10.89 -21.52
N GLY A 231 -4.18 11.18 -21.20
CA GLY A 231 -3.63 12.54 -21.23
C GLY A 231 -3.07 12.99 -22.57
N SER A 232 -3.00 12.09 -23.57
CA SER A 232 -2.44 12.41 -24.89
C SER A 232 -3.30 13.43 -25.66
N PRO A 233 -2.69 14.26 -26.53
CA PRO A 233 -3.45 15.21 -27.36
C PRO A 233 -4.45 14.52 -28.29
N TYR A 234 -4.13 13.32 -28.77
CA TYR A 234 -5.03 12.53 -29.60
C TYR A 234 -6.26 12.04 -28.84
N TYR A 235 -6.08 11.62 -27.58
CA TYR A 235 -7.21 11.24 -26.71
C TYR A 235 -8.13 12.43 -26.44
N SER A 236 -7.54 13.60 -26.18
CA SER A 236 -8.23 14.88 -25.96
C SER A 236 -9.01 15.34 -27.20
N SER A 237 -8.36 15.39 -28.35
CA SER A 237 -8.95 15.90 -29.59
C SER A 237 -10.05 14.99 -30.12
N ALA A 238 -9.91 13.66 -29.95
CA ALA A 238 -10.96 12.70 -30.26
C ALA A 238 -12.25 12.92 -29.43
N ARG A 239 -12.19 13.70 -28.34
CA ARG A 239 -13.32 14.00 -27.44
C ARG A 239 -13.72 15.48 -27.44
N LEU A 240 -13.15 16.28 -28.35
CA LEU A 240 -13.43 17.72 -28.49
C LEU A 240 -13.16 18.53 -27.20
N TRP A 241 -12.20 18.07 -26.39
CA TRP A 241 -11.70 18.86 -25.27
C TRP A 241 -10.88 20.05 -25.76
N ASP A 242 -10.29 19.91 -26.96
CA ASP A 242 -9.68 20.93 -27.80
C ASP A 242 -10.36 20.96 -29.18
N ASP A 243 -10.08 22.01 -29.94
CA ASP A 243 -10.57 22.25 -31.30
C ASP A 243 -9.56 21.77 -32.36
N GLY A 244 -8.50 21.07 -31.95
CA GLY A 244 -7.50 20.48 -32.83
C GLY A 244 -6.09 20.46 -32.25
N VAL A 245 -5.35 19.44 -32.66
CA VAL A 245 -3.89 19.36 -32.49
C VAL A 245 -3.23 20.09 -33.66
N ILE A 246 -2.34 21.03 -33.37
CA ILE A 246 -1.65 21.86 -34.38
C ILE A 246 -0.14 21.67 -34.30
N ASP A 247 0.56 21.81 -35.43
CA ASP A 247 2.02 21.88 -35.43
C ASP A 247 2.47 23.14 -34.64
N PRO A 248 3.46 23.02 -33.73
CA PRO A 248 4.05 24.17 -33.06
C PRO A 248 4.45 25.32 -34.00
N ALA A 249 4.96 25.01 -35.20
CA ALA A 249 5.33 26.00 -36.22
C ALA A 249 4.11 26.80 -36.75
N ASP A 250 2.93 26.18 -36.78
CA ASP A 250 1.69 26.78 -37.28
C ASP A 250 0.91 27.56 -36.22
N THR A 251 1.44 27.66 -34.99
CA THR A 251 0.77 28.38 -33.90
C THR A 251 0.42 29.82 -34.30
N ARG A 252 1.34 30.54 -34.95
CA ARG A 252 1.12 31.93 -35.38
C ARG A 252 0.02 32.06 -36.44
N PRO A 253 0.07 31.37 -37.60
CA PRO A 253 -0.99 31.50 -38.60
C PRO A 253 -2.36 31.03 -38.08
N VAL A 254 -2.42 29.95 -37.30
CA VAL A 254 -3.67 29.46 -36.68
C VAL A 254 -4.27 30.50 -35.75
N LEU A 255 -3.47 31.08 -34.84
CA LEU A 255 -3.95 32.14 -33.93
C LEU A 255 -4.35 33.41 -34.68
N GLY A 256 -3.66 33.75 -35.77
CA GLY A 256 -4.03 34.86 -36.65
C GLY A 256 -5.42 34.67 -37.25
N MET A 257 -5.69 33.50 -37.84
CA MET A 257 -7.01 33.15 -38.39
C MET A 257 -8.10 33.10 -37.32
N ALA A 258 -7.81 32.48 -36.18
CA ALA A 258 -8.74 32.40 -35.04
C ALA A 258 -9.12 33.79 -34.50
N LEU A 259 -8.15 34.71 -34.43
CA LEU A 259 -8.40 36.08 -34.03
C LEU A 259 -9.24 36.83 -35.06
N CYS A 260 -8.89 36.75 -36.34
CA CYS A 260 -9.68 37.36 -37.41
C CYS A 260 -11.13 36.86 -37.39
N ALA A 261 -11.35 35.55 -37.21
CA ALA A 261 -12.67 34.97 -37.09
C ALA A 261 -13.42 35.53 -35.86
N ALA A 262 -12.77 35.62 -34.70
CA ALA A 262 -13.38 36.08 -33.46
C ALA A 262 -13.75 37.58 -33.46
N LEU A 263 -13.06 38.40 -34.25
CA LEU A 263 -13.30 39.85 -34.34
C LEU A 263 -14.53 40.23 -35.18
N ASN A 264 -15.19 39.27 -35.84
CA ASN A 264 -16.44 39.52 -36.56
C ASN A 264 -17.66 39.71 -35.61
N ALA A 265 -17.53 39.33 -34.34
CA ALA A 265 -18.58 39.50 -33.35
C ALA A 265 -18.35 40.77 -32.51
N PRO A 266 -19.40 41.54 -32.17
CA PRO A 266 -19.25 42.71 -31.30
C PRO A 266 -18.74 42.31 -29.93
N LEU A 267 -17.92 43.18 -29.32
CA LEU A 267 -17.31 42.94 -28.01
C LEU A 267 -18.21 43.49 -26.90
N PRO A 268 -18.84 42.63 -26.07
CA PRO A 268 -19.65 43.13 -24.97
C PRO A 268 -18.76 43.66 -23.84
N PRO A 269 -19.27 44.61 -23.03
CA PRO A 269 -18.55 45.08 -21.85
C PRO A 269 -18.34 43.93 -20.86
N THR A 270 -17.17 43.91 -20.21
CA THR A 270 -16.85 42.91 -19.19
C THR A 270 -17.37 43.37 -17.83
N ARG A 271 -18.12 42.52 -17.15
CA ARG A 271 -18.54 42.72 -15.75
C ARG A 271 -18.02 41.56 -14.91
N TYR A 272 -17.24 41.88 -13.89
CA TYR A 272 -16.68 40.89 -12.98
C TYR A 272 -17.66 40.54 -11.86
N GLY A 273 -17.52 39.31 -11.34
CA GLY A 273 -18.15 38.90 -10.09
C GLY A 273 -17.43 39.49 -8.87
N VAL A 274 -17.78 38.98 -7.68
CA VAL A 274 -17.13 39.41 -6.44
C VAL A 274 -15.72 38.82 -6.35
N PHE A 275 -14.73 39.68 -6.17
CA PHE A 275 -13.36 39.24 -5.90
C PHE A 275 -13.15 39.01 -4.40
N ARG A 276 -12.61 37.83 -4.04
CA ARG A 276 -12.22 37.52 -2.66
C ARG A 276 -10.86 38.15 -2.35
N MET A 277 -10.86 39.27 -1.64
CA MET A 277 -9.65 40.06 -1.33
C MET A 277 -8.75 39.42 -0.27
#